data_AF-A0A933R7A1-F1
#
_entry.id   AF-A0A933R7A1-F1
#
_cell.length_a   1.000
_cell.length_b   1.000
_cell.length_c   1.000
_cell.angle_alpha   90.00
_cell.angle_beta   90.00
_cell.angle_gamma   90.00
#
_symmetry.space_group_name_H-M   'P 1'
#
loop_
_entity.id
_entity.type
_entity.pdbx_description
1 polymer ?
#
loop_
_entity_poly.entity_id
_entity_poly.type
_entity_poly.pdbx_seq_one_letter_code
_entity_poly.pdbx_strand_id
1 'polypeptide(L)'
;MEVRFRKGKDGRTCSWVAIRPPRSQVPGPTTAAGGDVPHDLATFVIEDALRIEHGFWGCVADGATFRSLRRTRTQPGREVIRRHADELDDAERRVNEIYFAWRDGRSTPVDEVLDRTLDEWRRLPEAGELVRVWPRRGRQRK
;
A
#
# COMPACT_ATOMS: atom_id res chain seq x y z
N MET A 1 -2.28 -5.73 9.72
CA MET A 1 -1.04 -4.92 9.83
C MET A 1 -1.47 -3.48 9.75
N GLU A 2 -1.01 -2.63 10.66
CA GLU A 2 -1.35 -1.20 10.58
C GLU A 2 -0.37 -0.50 9.64
N VAL A 3 -0.85 0.40 8.79
CA VAL A 3 -0.01 1.26 7.94
C VAL A 3 -0.42 2.70 8.17
N ARG A 4 0.58 3.53 8.46
CA ARG A 4 0.42 4.95 8.72
C ARG A 4 0.96 5.70 7.53
N PHE A 5 0.10 6.43 6.82
CA PHE A 5 0.47 7.29 5.71
C PHE A 5 0.52 8.73 6.22
N ARG A 6 1.67 9.39 6.13
CA ARG A 6 1.87 10.76 6.59
C ARG A 6 2.07 11.70 5.43
N LYS A 7 1.28 12.77 5.40
CA LYS A 7 1.43 13.89 4.46
C LYS A 7 2.65 14.72 4.83
N GLY A 8 3.43 15.10 3.83
CA GLY A 8 4.57 16.00 3.99
C GLY A 8 4.18 17.36 4.56
N LYS A 9 5.17 18.09 5.08
CA LYS A 9 5.00 19.49 5.51
C LYS A 9 4.77 20.45 4.34
N ASP A 10 5.12 20.02 3.14
CA ASP A 10 4.88 20.74 1.88
C ASP A 10 3.52 20.38 1.25
N GLY A 11 2.77 19.46 1.87
CA GLY A 11 1.55 18.89 1.30
C GLY A 11 1.76 18.04 0.04
N ARG A 12 3.01 17.88 -0.40
CA ARG A 12 3.39 17.34 -1.72
C ARG A 12 4.12 16.01 -1.67
N THR A 13 4.23 15.43 -0.48
CA THR A 13 4.87 14.14 -0.30
C THR A 13 4.00 13.23 0.58
N CYS A 14 4.15 11.93 0.37
CA CYS A 14 3.59 10.90 1.23
C CYS A 14 4.72 10.00 1.69
N SER A 15 4.80 9.78 2.99
CA SER A 15 5.68 8.77 3.60
C SER A 15 4.81 7.77 4.34
N TRP A 16 5.27 6.53 4.51
CA TRP A 16 4.51 5.58 5.30
C TRP A 16 5.38 4.66 6.16
N VAL A 17 4.77 4.14 7.21
CA VAL A 17 5.34 3.10 8.09
C VAL A 17 4.30 2.01 8.28
N ALA A 18 4.69 0.77 8.01
CA ALA A 18 3.91 -0.40 8.35
C ALA A 18 4.34 -0.96 9.71
N ILE A 19 3.38 -1.20 10.60
CA ILE A 19 3.56 -1.78 11.94
C ILE A 19 3.05 -3.22 11.90
N ARG A 20 3.98 -4.17 11.95
CA ARG A 20 3.69 -5.62 11.92
C ARG A 20 3.81 -6.22 13.33
N PRO A 21 2.85 -7.04 13.79
CA PRO A 21 3.02 -7.86 14.99
C PRO A 21 4.31 -8.73 14.93
N PRO A 22 5.08 -8.86 16.03
CA PRO A 22 4.81 -8.34 17.39
C PRO A 22 5.36 -6.93 17.68
N ARG A 23 5.55 -6.06 16.65
CA ARG A 23 5.86 -4.59 16.66
C ARG A 23 7.04 -4.20 15.74
N SER A 24 7.33 -4.96 14.68
CA SER A 24 8.35 -4.54 13.73
C SER A 24 7.83 -3.38 12.87
N GLN A 25 8.53 -2.24 12.90
CA GLN A 25 8.27 -1.13 11.96
C GLN A 25 8.99 -1.39 10.63
N VAL A 26 8.30 -1.09 9.54
CA VAL A 26 8.83 -1.17 8.18
C VAL A 26 8.58 0.19 7.53
N PRO A 27 9.60 1.06 7.48
CA PRO A 27 9.49 2.33 6.77
C PRO A 27 9.52 2.10 5.26
N GLY A 28 8.57 2.75 4.59
CA GLY A 28 8.50 2.84 3.14
C GLY A 28 9.38 3.94 2.53
N PRO A 29 9.41 4.02 1.20
CA PRO A 29 9.90 5.21 0.51
C PRO A 29 9.00 6.42 0.80
N THR A 30 9.55 7.61 0.59
CA THR A 30 8.74 8.83 0.48
C THR A 30 8.49 9.07 -1.00
N THR A 31 7.25 9.22 -1.40
CA THR A 31 6.86 9.49 -2.79
C THR A 31 6.25 10.88 -2.91
N ALA A 32 6.22 11.41 -4.13
CA ALA A 32 5.43 12.60 -4.43
C ALA A 32 3.93 12.31 -4.20
N ALA A 33 3.22 13.34 -3.74
CA ALA A 33 1.77 13.41 -3.56
C ALA A 33 1.34 14.83 -3.98
N GLY A 34 0.10 15.08 -4.40
CA GLY A 34 -0.32 16.49 -4.56
C GLY A 34 -1.47 16.75 -5.52
N GLY A 35 -1.65 15.92 -6.54
CA GLY A 35 -2.84 15.98 -7.40
C GLY A 35 -3.89 14.93 -7.01
N ASP A 36 -3.40 13.72 -6.76
CA ASP A 36 -4.18 12.49 -6.67
C ASP A 36 -3.87 11.73 -5.38
N VAL A 37 -4.47 10.54 -5.23
CA VAL A 37 -4.12 9.61 -4.14
C VAL A 37 -2.64 9.24 -4.27
N PRO A 38 -1.82 9.35 -3.20
CA PRO A 38 -0.44 8.89 -3.23
C PRO A 38 -0.33 7.43 -3.68
N HIS A 39 0.64 7.10 -4.52
CA HIS A 39 0.76 5.79 -5.16
C HIS A 39 0.66 4.61 -4.17
N ASP A 40 1.47 4.59 -3.12
CA ASP A 40 1.46 3.48 -2.14
C ASP A 40 0.12 3.38 -1.37
N LEU A 41 -0.55 4.53 -1.14
CA LEU A 41 -1.89 4.55 -0.54
C LEU A 41 -2.95 4.05 -1.53
N ALA A 42 -2.83 4.37 -2.82
CA ALA A 42 -3.70 3.86 -3.86
C ALA A 42 -3.55 2.34 -3.99
N THR A 43 -2.30 1.84 -4.07
CA THR A 43 -1.99 0.40 -4.06
C THR A 43 -2.63 -0.28 -2.85
N PHE A 44 -2.56 0.34 -1.67
CA PHE A 44 -3.21 -0.20 -0.47
C PHE A 44 -4.71 -0.40 -0.65
N VAL A 45 -5.43 0.66 -1.03
CA VAL A 45 -6.89 0.60 -1.06
C VAL A 45 -7.41 -0.22 -2.24
N ILE A 46 -6.67 -0.26 -3.35
CA ILE A 46 -7.01 -1.10 -4.52
C ILE A 46 -6.82 -2.58 -4.16
N GLU A 47 -5.66 -2.95 -3.60
CA GLU A 47 -5.42 -4.35 -3.23
C GLU A 47 -6.42 -4.84 -2.17
N ASP A 48 -6.74 -4.01 -1.17
CA ASP A 48 -7.73 -4.34 -0.14
C ASP A 48 -9.15 -4.50 -0.73
N ALA A 49 -9.59 -3.55 -1.56
CA ALA A 49 -10.91 -3.57 -2.17
C ALA A 49 -11.10 -4.78 -3.11
N LEU A 50 -10.05 -5.16 -3.83
CA LEU A 50 -10.05 -6.32 -4.74
C LEU A 50 -9.70 -7.64 -4.05
N ARG A 51 -9.38 -7.60 -2.75
CA ARG A 51 -8.93 -8.77 -1.97
C ARG A 51 -7.72 -9.47 -2.57
N ILE A 52 -6.76 -8.69 -3.07
CA ILE A 52 -5.49 -9.21 -3.57
C ILE A 52 -4.64 -9.61 -2.36
N GLU A 53 -4.46 -10.91 -2.16
CA GLU A 53 -3.82 -11.44 -0.95
C GLU A 53 -2.29 -11.33 -1.00
N HIS A 54 -1.70 -11.49 -2.18
CA HIS A 54 -0.25 -11.60 -2.38
C HIS A 54 0.33 -10.48 -3.25
N GLY A 55 -0.33 -9.31 -3.26
CA GLY A 55 0.21 -8.06 -3.78
C GLY A 55 1.29 -7.46 -2.88
N PHE A 56 1.63 -6.20 -3.10
CA PHE A 56 2.67 -5.51 -2.35
C PHE A 56 2.39 -5.53 -0.85
N TRP A 57 1.19 -5.14 -0.41
CA TRP A 57 0.87 -5.00 1.02
C TRP A 57 0.68 -6.34 1.72
N GLY A 58 0.14 -7.33 1.00
CA GLY A 58 0.10 -8.72 1.43
C GLY A 58 1.50 -9.26 1.73
N CYS A 59 2.41 -9.11 0.77
CA CYS A 59 3.80 -9.51 0.93
C CYS A 59 4.50 -8.74 2.06
N VAL A 60 4.28 -7.42 2.17
CA VAL A 60 4.82 -6.63 3.30
C VAL A 60 4.29 -7.19 4.63
N ALA A 61 3.01 -7.53 4.73
CA ALA A 61 2.41 -8.11 5.93
C ALA A 61 3.02 -9.46 6.31
N ASP A 62 3.41 -10.27 5.31
CA ASP A 62 4.00 -11.60 5.48
C ASP A 62 5.51 -11.61 5.71
N GLY A 63 6.17 -10.45 5.64
CA GLY A 63 7.58 -10.35 5.99
C GLY A 63 8.50 -9.93 4.85
N ALA A 64 7.96 -9.64 3.66
CA ALA A 64 8.76 -9.27 2.50
C ALA A 64 9.70 -8.10 2.80
N THR A 65 10.89 -8.16 2.19
CA THR A 65 11.91 -7.11 2.28
C THR A 65 12.32 -6.67 0.87
N PHE A 66 11.47 -5.85 0.24
CA PHE A 66 11.75 -5.25 -1.06
C PHE A 66 12.94 -4.29 -0.99
N ARG A 67 13.61 -4.09 -2.13
CA ARG A 67 14.76 -3.16 -2.23
C ARG A 67 14.37 -1.71 -1.95
N SER A 68 13.13 -1.33 -2.26
CA SER A 68 12.57 0.00 -2.02
C SER A 68 12.31 0.30 -0.55
N LEU A 69 12.24 -0.73 0.31
CA LEU A 69 12.06 -0.55 1.74
C LEU A 69 13.37 -0.14 2.39
N ARG A 70 13.32 0.81 3.33
CA ARG A 70 14.49 1.28 4.09
C ARG A 70 14.87 0.30 5.22
N ARG A 71 14.83 -1.01 4.94
CA ARG A 71 15.13 -2.10 5.88
C ARG A 71 16.06 -3.13 5.24
N THR A 72 16.98 -3.66 6.04
CA THR A 72 17.90 -4.73 5.62
C THR A 72 17.13 -5.93 5.06
N ARG A 73 17.51 -6.36 3.84
CA ARG A 73 16.92 -7.54 3.21
C ARG A 73 17.29 -8.78 4.01
N THR A 74 16.30 -9.61 4.34
CA THR A 74 16.50 -10.88 5.04
C THR A 74 16.24 -12.05 4.09
N GLN A 75 16.89 -13.19 4.31
CA GLN A 75 16.62 -14.39 3.52
C GLN A 75 15.13 -14.82 3.61
N PRO A 76 14.48 -14.85 4.81
CA PRO A 76 13.05 -15.09 4.90
C PRO A 76 12.19 -14.07 4.14
N GLY A 77 12.58 -12.78 4.15
CA GLY A 77 11.84 -11.75 3.42
C GLY A 77 12.01 -11.84 1.90
N ARG A 78 13.12 -12.39 1.41
CA ARG A 78 13.29 -12.71 -0.02
C ARG A 78 12.49 -13.94 -0.42
N GLU A 79 12.34 -14.90 0.50
CA GLU A 79 11.51 -16.10 0.28
C GLU A 79 10.06 -15.75 -0.01
N VAL A 80 9.48 -14.82 0.77
CA VAL A 80 8.11 -14.34 0.55
C VAL A 80 7.95 -13.79 -0.87
N ILE A 81 8.87 -12.94 -1.31
CA ILE A 81 8.85 -12.35 -2.66
C ILE A 81 8.96 -13.45 -3.72
N ARG A 82 9.89 -14.39 -3.55
CA ARG A 82 10.08 -15.49 -4.52
C ARG A 82 8.86 -16.39 -4.62
N ARG A 83 8.22 -16.69 -3.49
CA ARG A 83 7.05 -17.58 -3.43
C ARG A 83 5.85 -16.99 -4.17
N HIS A 84 5.72 -15.67 -4.16
CA HIS A 84 4.57 -14.94 -4.68
C HIS A 84 4.93 -14.04 -5.86
N ALA A 85 6.01 -14.36 -6.61
CA ALA A 85 6.53 -13.49 -7.66
C ALA A 85 5.49 -13.24 -8.77
N ASP A 86 4.85 -14.30 -9.27
CA ASP A 86 3.83 -14.19 -10.31
C ASP A 86 2.60 -13.40 -9.82
N GLU A 87 2.18 -13.63 -8.57
CA GLU A 87 1.05 -12.92 -7.97
C GLU A 87 1.37 -11.44 -7.72
N LEU A 88 2.61 -11.12 -7.38
CA LEU A 88 3.10 -9.75 -7.21
C LEU A 88 3.10 -9.00 -8.54
N ASP A 89 3.62 -9.61 -9.60
CA ASP A 89 3.66 -9.00 -10.93
C ASP A 89 2.23 -8.77 -11.47
N ASP A 90 1.33 -9.74 -11.27
CA ASP A 90 -0.05 -9.63 -11.71
C ASP A 90 -0.84 -8.60 -10.90
N ALA A 91 -0.58 -8.52 -9.58
CA ALA A 91 -1.13 -7.49 -8.71
C ALA A 91 -0.64 -6.09 -9.10
N GLU A 92 0.66 -5.90 -9.32
CA GLU A 92 1.25 -4.62 -9.73
C GLU A 92 0.64 -4.15 -11.06
N ARG A 93 0.55 -5.05 -12.05
CA ARG A 93 -0.08 -4.74 -13.33
C ARG A 93 -1.52 -4.28 -13.16
N ARG A 94 -2.33 -5.02 -12.38
CA ARG A 94 -3.75 -4.71 -12.16
C ARG A 94 -3.96 -3.42 -11.37
N VAL A 95 -3.14 -3.18 -10.35
CA VAL A 95 -3.16 -1.93 -9.57
C VAL A 95 -2.83 -0.74 -10.47
N ASN A 96 -1.77 -0.84 -11.29
CA ASN A 96 -1.39 0.22 -12.21
C ASN A 96 -2.49 0.49 -13.24
N GLU A 97 -3.06 -0.54 -13.85
CA GLU A 97 -4.17 -0.42 -14.80
C GLU A 97 -5.35 0.37 -14.20
N ILE A 98 -5.77 0.00 -13.00
CA ILE A 98 -6.87 0.65 -12.28
C ILE A 98 -6.51 2.08 -11.88
N TYR A 99 -5.34 2.28 -11.28
CA TYR A 99 -4.92 3.59 -10.81
C TYR A 99 -4.84 4.59 -11.97
N PHE A 100 -4.29 4.20 -13.12
CA PHE A 100 -4.25 5.06 -14.30
C PHE A 100 -5.63 5.25 -14.93
N ALA A 101 -6.46 4.20 -15.01
CA ALA A 101 -7.84 4.34 -15.50
C ALA A 101 -8.63 5.35 -14.67
N TRP A 102 -8.61 5.22 -13.34
CA TRP A 102 -9.26 6.15 -12.43
C TRP A 102 -8.71 7.58 -12.57
N ARG A 103 -7.37 7.74 -12.67
CA ARG A 103 -6.73 9.04 -12.87
C ARG A 103 -7.14 9.72 -14.20
N ASP A 104 -7.37 8.92 -15.23
CA ASP A 104 -7.85 9.39 -16.54
C ASP A 104 -9.37 9.65 -16.55
N GLY A 105 -10.07 9.45 -15.43
CA GLY A 105 -11.53 9.58 -15.34
C GLY A 105 -12.31 8.43 -15.98
N ARG A 106 -11.64 7.31 -16.28
CA ARG A 106 -12.30 6.09 -16.75
C ARG A 106 -12.82 5.30 -15.56
N SER A 107 -14.02 4.76 -15.69
CA SER A 107 -14.63 3.99 -14.59
C SER A 107 -13.86 2.71 -14.29
N THR A 108 -13.73 2.41 -13.01
CA THR A 108 -13.07 1.22 -12.47
C THR A 108 -13.97 0.54 -11.43
N PRO A 109 -13.71 -0.74 -11.10
CA PRO A 109 -14.45 -1.43 -10.05
C PRO A 109 -14.27 -0.83 -8.63
N VAL A 110 -13.38 0.14 -8.45
CA VAL A 110 -12.97 0.69 -7.15
C VAL A 110 -12.99 2.22 -7.11
N ASP A 111 -13.75 2.86 -8.01
CA ASP A 111 -13.88 4.33 -8.09
C ASP A 111 -14.27 4.93 -6.73
N GLU A 112 -15.33 4.41 -6.11
CA GLU A 112 -15.85 4.93 -4.84
C GLU A 112 -14.81 4.94 -3.71
N VAL A 113 -13.95 3.91 -3.64
CA VAL A 113 -12.92 3.84 -2.59
C VAL A 113 -11.73 4.74 -2.89
N LEU A 114 -11.36 4.90 -4.18
CA LEU A 114 -10.31 5.82 -4.58
C LEU A 114 -10.73 7.28 -4.37
N ASP A 115 -11.96 7.64 -4.74
CA ASP A 115 -12.52 8.98 -4.54
C ASP A 115 -12.63 9.33 -3.06
N ARG A 116 -13.18 8.42 -2.24
CA ARG A 116 -13.22 8.61 -0.79
C ARG A 116 -11.82 8.78 -0.20
N THR A 117 -10.86 7.97 -0.66
CA THR A 117 -9.48 8.05 -0.17
C THR A 117 -8.80 9.36 -0.60
N LEU A 118 -9.09 9.85 -1.80
CA LEU A 118 -8.62 11.15 -2.28
C LEU A 118 -9.17 12.28 -1.42
N ASP A 119 -10.46 12.24 -1.09
CA ASP A 119 -11.12 13.21 -0.21
C ASP A 119 -10.52 13.22 1.19
N GLU A 120 -10.33 12.05 1.80
CA GLU A 120 -9.65 11.91 3.10
C GLU A 120 -8.23 12.46 3.04
N TRP A 121 -7.48 12.10 1.98
CA TRP A 121 -6.12 12.60 1.79
C TRP A 121 -6.08 14.11 1.64
N ARG A 122 -6.98 14.72 0.85
CA ARG A 122 -7.05 16.17 0.65
C ARG A 122 -7.39 16.92 1.93
N ARG A 123 -8.31 16.41 2.74
CA ARG A 123 -8.71 17.01 4.03
C ARG A 123 -7.65 16.89 5.13
N LEU A 124 -6.70 15.97 4.99
CA LEU A 124 -5.64 15.79 5.97
C LEU A 124 -4.77 17.06 6.07
N PRO A 125 -4.51 17.61 7.26
CA PRO A 125 -3.61 18.75 7.39
C PRO A 125 -2.18 18.35 6.99
N GLU A 126 -1.34 19.35 6.73
CA GLU A 126 0.11 19.14 6.60
C GLU A 126 0.66 18.42 7.82
N ALA A 127 1.60 17.49 7.60
CA ALA A 127 2.09 16.57 8.64
C ALA A 127 1.04 15.63 9.28
N GLY A 128 -0.22 15.67 8.84
CA GLY A 128 -1.27 14.78 9.30
C GLY A 128 -1.04 13.34 8.86
N GLU A 129 -1.69 12.41 9.56
CA GLU A 129 -1.56 10.96 9.36
C GLU A 129 -2.91 10.32 9.04
N LEU A 130 -2.92 9.45 8.04
CA LEU A 130 -4.03 8.59 7.70
C LEU A 130 -3.65 7.14 8.04
N VAL A 131 -4.42 6.52 8.91
CA VAL A 131 -4.19 5.15 9.37
C VAL A 131 -5.07 4.19 8.58
N ARG A 132 -4.46 3.10 8.08
CA ARG A 132 -5.15 1.99 7.44
C ARG A 132 -4.78 0.67 8.09
N VAL A 133 -5.72 -0.27 8.13
CA VAL A 133 -5.51 -1.59 8.70
C VAL A 133 -5.60 -2.62 7.58
N TRP A 134 -4.48 -3.25 7.26
CA TRP A 134 -4.43 -4.37 6.33
C TRP A 134 -4.99 -5.62 7.02
N PRO A 135 -6.04 -6.24 6.48
CA PRO A 135 -6.64 -7.43 7.09
C PRO A 135 -5.61 -8.56 7.10
N ARG A 136 -5.26 -9.06 8.29
CA ARG A 136 -4.53 -10.33 8.38
C ARG A 136 -5.59 -11.42 8.34
N ARG A 137 -5.77 -12.09 7.19
CA ARG A 137 -6.46 -13.37 7.22
C ARG A 137 -5.54 -14.33 7.95
N GLY A 138 -5.95 -14.71 9.16
CA GLY A 138 -5.33 -15.83 9.85
C GLY A 138 -5.41 -17.04 8.92
N ARG A 139 -4.33 -17.82 8.84
CA ARG A 139 -4.38 -19.20 8.33
C ARG A 139 -5.71 -19.79 8.81
N GLN A 140 -6.65 -20.07 7.90
CA GLN A 140 -7.70 -21.02 8.21
C GLN A 140 -6.96 -22.30 8.56
N ARG A 141 -6.89 -22.61 9.86
CA ARG A 141 -6.57 -23.96 10.31
C ARG A 141 -7.71 -24.81 9.75
N LYS A 142 -7.37 -25.62 8.74
CA LYS A 142 -8.15 -26.84 8.49
C LYS A 142 -8.04 -27.73 9.73
#